data_AF-A0A919KBD6-F1
#
_entry.id   AF-A0A919KBD6-F1
#
_cell.length_a   1.000
_cell.length_b   1.000
_cell.length_c   1.000
_cell.angle_alpha   90.00
_cell.angle_beta   90.00
_cell.angle_gamma   90.00
#
_symmetry.space_group_name_H-M   'P 1'
#
loop_
_entity.id
_entity.type
_entity.pdbx_description
1 polymer ?
#
loop_
_entity_poly.entity_id
_entity_poly.type
_entity_poly.pdbx_seq_one_letter_code
_entity_poly.pdbx_strand_id
1 'polypeptide(L)'
;MAYYGVDLTQVIAGHGPAPSLVLALAQRLPDTSLTVALAAGGRQHFGWGVDRHLMADVFDAVNQNTRATGHWAKGKAPTIPAWPRPKPAGPAADPSPRRPVTVADLYQRFQRR
;
A
#
# COMPACT_ATOMS: atom_id res chain seq x y z
N MET A 1 9.05 -6.99 -10.93
CA MET A 1 8.82 -8.41 -10.58
C MET A 1 7.32 -8.66 -10.57
N ALA A 2 6.81 -9.40 -11.55
CA ALA A 2 5.42 -9.84 -11.59
C ALA A 2 5.26 -10.97 -10.56
N TYR A 3 4.48 -10.74 -9.51
CA TYR A 3 4.36 -11.67 -8.37
C TYR A 3 3.84 -13.07 -8.79
N TYR A 4 3.11 -13.17 -9.89
CA TYR A 4 2.60 -14.42 -10.44
C TYR A 4 3.30 -14.89 -11.73
N GLY A 5 4.34 -14.19 -12.20
CA GLY A 5 5.05 -14.55 -13.44
C GLY A 5 4.19 -14.53 -14.71
N VAL A 6 3.03 -13.88 -14.69
CA VAL A 6 2.10 -13.83 -15.83
C VAL A 6 2.42 -12.63 -16.72
N ASP A 7 2.58 -12.89 -18.02
CA ASP A 7 2.64 -11.86 -19.05
C ASP A 7 1.21 -11.44 -19.47
N LEU A 8 0.84 -10.20 -19.16
CA LEU A 8 -0.48 -9.66 -19.48
C LEU A 8 -0.68 -9.45 -20.98
N THR A 9 0.39 -9.34 -21.77
CA THR A 9 0.28 -9.16 -23.23
C THR A 9 -0.25 -10.42 -23.91
N GLN A 10 0.13 -11.59 -23.42
CA GLN A 10 -0.37 -12.90 -23.87
C GLN A 10 -1.89 -13.03 -23.63
N VAL A 11 -2.37 -12.51 -22.50
CA VAL A 11 -3.80 -12.55 -22.12
C VAL A 11 -4.63 -11.66 -23.05
N ILE A 12 -4.13 -10.47 -23.37
CA ILE A 12 -4.77 -9.54 -24.32
C ILE A 12 -4.74 -10.10 -25.75
N ALA A 13 -3.66 -10.78 -26.13
CA ALA A 13 -3.51 -11.44 -27.42
C ALA A 13 -4.35 -12.73 -27.55
N GLY A 14 -5.05 -13.17 -26.49
CA GLY A 14 -5.85 -14.39 -26.49
C GLY A 14 -5.04 -15.69 -26.44
N HIS A 15 -3.73 -15.60 -26.22
CA HIS A 15 -2.80 -16.74 -26.12
C HIS A 15 -2.40 -17.07 -24.67
N GLY A 16 -2.93 -16.30 -23.71
CA GLY A 16 -2.68 -16.44 -22.29
C GLY A 16 -3.86 -17.04 -21.50
N PRO A 17 -3.69 -17.19 -20.18
CA PRO A 17 -4.76 -17.64 -19.29
C PRO A 17 -6.01 -16.77 -19.40
N ALA A 18 -7.18 -17.35 -19.11
CA ALA A 18 -8.46 -16.66 -19.21
C ALA A 18 -8.42 -15.29 -18.49
N PRO A 19 -8.89 -14.20 -19.12
CA PRO A 19 -8.84 -12.86 -18.53
C PRO A 19 -9.49 -12.78 -17.14
N SER A 20 -10.53 -13.57 -16.89
CA SER A 20 -11.18 -13.71 -15.58
C SER A 20 -10.25 -14.26 -14.50
N LEU A 21 -9.40 -15.23 -14.82
CA LEU A 21 -8.40 -15.78 -13.90
C LEU A 21 -7.36 -14.72 -13.52
N VAL A 22 -6.91 -13.94 -14.51
CA VAL A 22 -5.93 -12.87 -14.30
C VAL A 22 -6.50 -11.75 -13.44
N LEU A 23 -7.77 -11.37 -13.68
CA LEU A 23 -8.51 -10.43 -12.84
C LEU A 23 -8.66 -10.95 -11.41
N ALA A 24 -8.96 -12.24 -11.22
CA ALA A 24 -9.07 -12.83 -9.89
C ALA A 24 -7.72 -12.79 -9.13
N LEU A 25 -6.61 -13.03 -9.82
CA LEU A 25 -5.26 -12.92 -9.24
C LEU A 25 -4.87 -11.48 -8.90
N ALA A 26 -5.24 -10.51 -9.75
CA ALA A 26 -5.02 -9.10 -9.49
C ALA A 26 -5.85 -8.59 -8.30
N GLN A 27 -7.10 -9.04 -8.17
CA GLN A 27 -7.98 -8.70 -7.05
C GLN A 27 -7.54 -9.32 -5.72
N ARG A 28 -6.85 -10.46 -5.76
CA ARG A 28 -6.28 -11.13 -4.58
C ARG A 28 -4.76 -10.96 -4.45
N LEU A 29 -4.23 -9.81 -4.87
CA LEU A 29 -2.85 -9.47 -4.56
C LEU A 29 -2.69 -9.38 -3.03
N PRO A 30 -1.61 -9.96 -2.47
CA PRO A 30 -1.32 -9.79 -1.05
C PRO A 30 -1.13 -8.31 -0.73
N ASP A 31 -1.52 -7.94 0.48
CA ASP A 31 -1.43 -6.58 1.03
C ASP A 31 -0.01 -6.00 1.02
N THR A 32 1.01 -6.86 1.08
CA THR A 32 2.43 -6.49 0.95
C THR A 32 2.87 -6.16 -0.48
N SER A 33 2.03 -6.36 -1.49
CA SER A 33 2.39 -6.21 -2.91
C SER A 33 2.71 -4.78 -3.31
N LEU A 34 3.53 -4.62 -4.35
CA LEU A 34 3.87 -3.29 -4.89
C LEU A 34 2.65 -2.53 -5.39
N THR A 35 1.67 -3.24 -5.99
CA THR A 35 0.42 -2.63 -6.44
C THR A 35 -0.38 -2.05 -5.28
N VAL A 36 -0.49 -2.79 -4.17
CA VAL A 36 -1.20 -2.36 -2.97
C VAL A 36 -0.45 -1.19 -2.30
N ALA A 37 0.87 -1.27 -2.21
CA ALA A 37 1.71 -0.19 -1.69
C ALA A 37 1.57 1.12 -2.48
N LEU A 38 1.55 1.03 -3.82
CA LEU A 38 1.33 2.19 -4.67
C LEU A 38 -0.08 2.78 -4.48
N ALA A 39 -1.11 1.93 -4.35
CA ALA A 39 -2.46 2.38 -4.03
C ALA A 39 -2.56 3.03 -2.63
N ALA A 40 -1.78 2.53 -1.66
CA ALA A 40 -1.74 3.02 -0.29
C ALA A 40 -0.96 4.33 -0.10
N GLY A 41 -0.31 4.86 -1.15
CA GLY A 41 0.33 6.17 -1.10
C GLY A 41 1.82 6.20 -1.42
N GLY A 42 2.43 5.06 -1.81
CA GLY A 42 3.77 5.08 -2.39
C GLY A 42 4.59 3.82 -2.15
N ARG A 43 5.76 3.78 -2.79
CA ARG A 43 6.69 2.64 -2.70
C ARG A 43 7.19 2.37 -1.29
N GLN A 44 7.11 3.34 -0.37
CA GLN A 44 7.51 3.14 1.02
C GLN A 44 6.61 2.13 1.77
N HIS A 45 5.38 1.90 1.29
CA HIS A 45 4.46 0.92 1.85
C HIS A 45 4.70 -0.51 1.32
N PHE A 46 5.68 -0.70 0.44
CA PHE A 46 5.99 -2.03 -0.07
C PHE A 46 6.50 -2.93 1.06
N GLY A 47 5.90 -4.12 1.21
CA GLY A 47 6.20 -5.02 2.32
C GLY A 47 5.57 -4.64 3.67
N TRP A 48 4.73 -3.60 3.72
CA TRP A 48 3.91 -3.25 4.88
C TRP A 48 2.52 -3.86 4.75
N GLY A 49 2.39 -5.11 5.20
CA GLY A 49 1.10 -5.78 5.36
C GLY A 49 0.38 -5.36 6.64
N VAL A 50 -0.85 -5.83 6.81
CA VAL A 50 -1.69 -5.58 7.99
C VAL A 50 -0.99 -6.06 9.27
N ASP A 51 -0.39 -7.24 9.24
CA ASP A 51 0.41 -7.78 10.34
C ASP A 51 1.55 -6.85 10.75
N ARG A 52 2.26 -6.25 9.78
CA ARG A 52 3.36 -5.31 10.09
C ARG A 52 2.87 -3.99 10.67
N HIS A 53 1.71 -3.50 10.22
CA HIS A 53 1.04 -2.36 10.84
C HIS A 53 0.62 -2.67 12.29
N LEU A 54 0.03 -3.84 12.51
CA LEU A 54 -0.46 -4.27 13.82
C LEU A 54 0.68 -4.47 14.82
N MET A 55 1.81 -5.04 14.40
CA MET A 55 3.00 -5.16 15.25
C MET A 55 3.57 -3.80 15.65
N ALA A 56 3.60 -2.83 14.72
CA ALA A 56 4.03 -1.47 15.03
C ALA A 56 3.11 -0.81 16.06
N ASP A 57 1.79 -0.99 15.93
CA ASP A 57 0.82 -0.46 16.90
C ASP A 57 0.94 -1.12 18.27
N VAL A 58 1.17 -2.43 18.33
CA VAL A 58 1.42 -3.15 19.59
C VAL A 58 2.70 -2.64 20.26
N PHE A 59 3.78 -2.48 19.51
CA PHE A 59 5.04 -1.94 20.02
C PHE A 59 4.84 -0.53 20.59
N ASP A 60 4.14 0.33 19.87
CA ASP A 60 3.88 1.70 20.32
C ASP A 60 2.94 1.74 21.54
N ALA A 61 1.94 0.84 21.61
CA ALA A 61 1.07 0.71 22.77
C ALA A 61 1.81 0.24 24.03
N VAL A 62 2.73 -0.73 23.89
CA VAL A 62 3.58 -1.21 25.00
C VAL A 62 4.50 -0.09 25.49
N ASN A 63 5.10 0.67 24.57
CA ASN A 63 5.96 1.80 24.92
C ASN A 63 5.18 2.91 25.63
N GLN A 64 3.96 3.23 25.16
CA GLN A 64 3.08 4.19 25.82
C GLN A 64 2.66 3.71 27.21
N ASN A 65 2.29 2.44 27.35
CA ASN A 65 1.94 1.85 28.64
C ASN A 65 3.11 1.92 29.63
N THR A 66 4.32 1.56 29.19
CA THR A 66 5.55 1.61 30.00
C THR A 66 5.87 3.02 30.46
N ARG A 67 5.70 4.01 29.58
CA ARG A 67 5.86 5.42 29.93
C ARG A 67 4.81 5.88 30.94
N ALA A 68 3.57 5.41 30.83
CA ALA A 68 2.47 5.82 31.70
C ALA A 68 2.52 5.16 33.10
N THR A 69 2.92 3.89 33.18
CA THR A 69 2.91 3.11 34.43
C THR A 69 4.23 3.12 35.20
N GLY A 70 5.33 3.52 34.56
CA GLY A 70 6.62 3.60 35.22
C GLY A 70 6.66 4.65 36.33
N HIS A 71 7.35 4.33 37.42
CA HIS A 71 7.60 5.26 38.53
C HIS A 71 8.70 6.26 38.15
N TRP A 72 8.39 7.15 37.22
CA TRP A 72 9.31 8.19 36.77
C TRP A 72 9.27 9.38 37.73
N ALA A 73 10.43 9.98 38.01
CA ALA A 73 10.45 11.30 38.64
C ALA A 73 9.72 12.32 37.75
N LYS A 74 9.06 13.32 38.37
CA LYS A 74 8.23 14.32 37.66
C LYS A 74 8.98 14.92 36.45
N GLY A 75 8.45 14.70 35.25
CA GLY A 75 9.03 15.21 33.99
C GLY A 75 10.22 14.42 33.43
N LYS A 76 10.66 13.32 34.07
CA LYS A 76 11.78 12.48 33.63
C LYS A 76 11.36 11.19 32.92
N ALA A 77 10.11 11.09 32.49
CA ALA A 77 9.65 9.92 31.75
C ALA A 77 10.42 9.82 30.41
N PRO A 78 11.00 8.65 30.08
CA PRO A 78 11.80 8.48 28.88
C PRO A 78 10.96 8.66 27.61
N THR A 79 11.55 9.29 26.59
CA THR A 79 10.96 9.37 25.25
C THR A 79 11.38 8.14 24.47
N ILE A 80 10.47 7.18 24.38
CA ILE A 80 10.70 5.96 23.60
C ILE A 80 10.30 6.27 22.15
N PRO A 81 11.19 6.08 21.17
CA PRO A 81 10.88 6.34 19.78
C PRO A 81 9.81 5.37 19.28
N ALA A 82 8.87 5.89 18.49
CA ALA A 82 7.85 5.07 17.85
C ALA A 82 8.49 4.15 16.79
N TRP A 83 7.83 3.03 16.50
CA TRP A 83 8.27 2.15 15.43
C TRP A 83 8.37 2.93 14.10
N PRO A 84 9.44 2.76 13.29
CA PRO A 84 9.60 3.51 12.04
C PRO A 84 8.55 3.08 11.01
N ARG A 85 7.48 3.86 10.86
CA ARG A 85 6.38 3.61 9.91
C ARG A 85 6.60 4.35 8.59
N PRO A 86 6.12 3.83 7.44
CA PRO A 86 6.05 4.57 6.20
C PRO A 86 5.15 5.78 6.44
N LYS A 87 5.70 6.97 6.19
CA LYS A 87 4.90 8.19 6.28
C LYS A 87 3.92 8.15 5.10
N PRO A 88 2.63 8.36 5.33
CA PRO A 88 1.73 8.61 4.22
C PRO A 88 2.33 9.77 3.43
N ALA A 89 2.40 9.64 2.10
CA ALA A 89 2.56 10.83 1.28
C ALA A 89 1.49 11.83 1.76
N GLY A 90 1.89 13.08 2.02
CA GLY A 90 0.99 14.12 2.53
C GLY A 90 -0.32 14.19 1.74
N PRO A 91 -1.37 14.82 2.30
CA PRO A 91 -2.73 14.76 1.75
C PRO A 91 -2.68 14.87 0.23
N ALA A 92 -3.10 13.81 -0.44
CA ALA A 92 -3.17 13.77 -1.89
C ALA A 92 -3.87 15.06 -2.32
N ALA A 93 -3.16 15.89 -3.09
CA ALA A 93 -3.69 17.15 -3.62
C ALA A 93 -5.12 16.91 -4.10
N ASP A 94 -6.04 17.72 -3.59
CA ASP A 94 -7.50 17.65 -3.71
C ASP A 94 -8.01 16.55 -4.66
N PRO A 95 -8.83 15.59 -4.18
CA PRO A 95 -9.61 14.74 -5.06
C PRO A 95 -10.73 15.58 -5.67
N SER A 96 -10.36 16.54 -6.52
CA SER A 96 -11.24 17.02 -7.58
C SER A 96 -11.80 15.76 -8.25
N PRO A 97 -13.13 15.66 -8.42
CA PRO A 97 -13.77 14.50 -9.03
C PRO A 97 -13.33 14.44 -10.50
N ARG A 98 -12.17 13.83 -10.76
CA ARG A 98 -11.72 13.51 -12.10
C ARG A 98 -12.70 12.47 -12.60
N ARG A 99 -13.44 12.82 -13.65
CA ARG A 99 -14.35 11.90 -14.35
C ARG A 99 -13.64 10.54 -14.50
N PRO A 100 -14.29 9.43 -14.15
CA PRO A 100 -13.69 8.10 -14.31
C PRO A 100 -13.26 7.96 -15.77
N VAL A 101 -11.96 7.75 -15.97
CA VAL A 101 -11.36 7.65 -17.31
C VAL A 101 -11.77 6.30 -17.88
N THR A 102 -12.44 6.30 -19.03
CA THR A 102 -12.85 5.05 -19.68
C THR A 102 -11.68 4.42 -20.42
N VAL A 103 -11.80 3.12 -20.74
CA VAL A 103 -10.78 2.40 -21.54
C VAL A 103 -10.60 3.05 -22.92
N ALA A 104 -11.68 3.57 -23.50
CA ALA A 104 -11.63 4.30 -24.75
C ALA A 104 -10.80 5.60 -24.64
N ASP A 105 -10.93 6.34 -23.53
CA ASP A 105 -10.17 7.57 -23.28
C ASP A 105 -8.67 7.28 -23.11
N LEU A 106 -8.31 6.14 -22.52
CA LEU A 106 -6.92 5.71 -22.40
C LEU A 106 -6.32 5.36 -23.76
N TYR A 107 -7.06 4.61 -24.60
CA TYR A 107 -6.61 4.23 -25.93
C TYR A 107 -6.33 5.47 -26.81
N GLN A 108 -7.23 6.47 -26.79
CA GLN A 108 -7.06 7.73 -27.50
C GLN A 108 -5.86 8.54 -27.02
N ARG A 109 -5.50 8.47 -25.74
CA ARG A 109 -4.28 9.13 -25.21
C ARG A 109 -3.00 8.44 -25.64
N PHE A 110 -3.01 7.11 -25.76
CA PHE A 110 -1.85 6.36 -26.24
C PHE A 110 -1.58 6.55 -27.73
N GLN A 111 -2.62 6.74 -28.56
CA GLN A 111 -2.48 7.02 -29.99
C GLN A 111 -2.01 8.44 -30.31
N ARG A 112 -2.06 9.37 -29.34
CA ARG A 112 -1.64 10.77 -29.52
C ARG A 112 -0.15 11.02 -29.22
N ARG A 113 0.60 9.99 -28.84
CA ARG A 113 2.07 10.01 -28.72
C ARG A 113 2.70 9.29 -29.90
#